data_AF-A0A936DT76-F1
#
_entry.id   AF-A0A936DT76-F1
#
_cell.length_a   1.000
_cell.length_b   1.000
_cell.length_c   1.000
_cell.angle_alpha   90.00
_cell.angle_beta   90.00
_cell.angle_gamma   90.00
#
_symmetry.space_group_name_H-M   'P 1'
#
loop_
_entity.id
_entity.type
_entity.pdbx_description
1 polymer ?
#
loop_
_entity_poly.entity_id
_entity_poly.type
_entity_poly.pdbx_seq_one_letter_code
_entity_poly.pdbx_strand_id
1 'polypeptide(L)'
;MMSTWILIGLTVVVIVIIVLVRHSRGKGRSKHLTRRLAQRRETLSAAKRAKAPSEGPDLFRGAMLFPQKEACEAIAKLRGHTYADARIPKIPVPGCDRESCDCQLHPVTGRRRGPRRVTTDRRDDVRFKDDRRKGDDRREGADAWNQRID
;
A
#
# COMPACT_ATOMS: atom_id res chain seq x y z
N MET A 1 69.17 22.06 33.24
CA MET A 1 68.24 20.90 33.29
C MET A 1 66.75 21.27 33.37
N MET A 2 66.36 22.54 33.61
CA MET A 2 64.93 22.94 33.64
C MET A 2 64.31 23.18 32.24
N SER A 3 65.10 23.54 31.22
CA SER A 3 64.56 23.86 29.88
C SER A 3 64.04 22.65 29.11
N THR A 4 64.54 21.44 29.38
CA THR A 4 64.14 20.21 28.70
C THR A 4 62.71 19.78 29.08
N TRP A 5 62.30 20.01 30.32
CA TRP A 5 60.95 19.68 30.79
C TRP A 5 59.86 20.55 30.16
N ILE A 6 60.19 21.82 29.87
CA ILE A 6 59.26 22.75 29.21
C ILE A 6 59.00 22.31 27.76
N LEU A 7 60.05 21.88 27.05
CA LEU A 7 59.92 21.39 25.67
C LEU A 7 59.11 20.08 25.62
N ILE A 8 59.33 19.15 26.56
CA ILE A 8 58.55 17.91 26.65
C ILE A 8 57.07 18.24 26.91
N GLY A 9 56.77 19.13 27.86
CA GLY A 9 55.40 19.55 28.16
C GLY A 9 54.67 20.13 26.93
N LEU A 10 55.33 21.01 26.17
CA LEU A 10 54.75 21.60 24.95
C LEU A 10 54.49 20.55 23.87
N THR A 11 55.40 19.60 23.66
CA THR A 11 55.20 18.54 22.65
C THR A 11 53.99 17.65 22.96
N VAL A 12 53.78 17.30 24.24
CA VAL A 12 52.63 16.48 24.66
C VAL A 12 51.32 17.22 24.42
N VAL A 13 51.25 18.52 24.73
CA VAL A 13 50.05 19.34 24.49
C VAL A 13 49.69 19.40 23.00
N VAL A 14 50.69 19.59 22.12
CA VAL A 14 50.48 19.62 20.66
C VAL A 14 49.95 18.27 20.15
N ILE A 15 50.50 17.16 20.64
CA ILE A 15 50.04 15.80 20.26
C ILE A 15 48.59 15.59 20.68
N VAL A 16 48.21 15.98 21.90
CA VAL A 16 46.82 15.85 22.40
C VAL A 16 45.85 16.67 21.54
N ILE A 17 46.21 17.90 21.17
CA ILE A 17 45.37 18.74 20.29
C ILE A 17 45.19 18.08 18.92
N ILE A 18 46.26 17.53 18.33
CA ILE A 18 46.20 16.85 17.03
C ILE A 18 45.29 15.62 17.10
N VAL A 19 45.37 14.84 18.18
CA VAL A 19 44.52 13.65 18.39
C VAL A 19 43.04 14.05 18.52
N LEU A 20 42.73 15.09 19.30
CA LEU A 20 41.36 15.57 19.47
C LEU A 20 40.75 16.12 18.16
N VAL A 21 41.54 16.84 17.36
CA VAL A 21 41.09 17.36 16.05
C VAL A 21 40.89 16.23 15.04
N ARG A 22 41.73 15.18 15.07
CA ARG A 22 41.54 14.00 14.20
C ARG A 22 40.31 13.19 14.60
N HIS A 23 40.04 13.05 15.90
CA HIS A 23 38.92 12.25 16.38
C HIS A 23 37.56 12.94 16.19
N SER A 24 37.51 14.28 16.19
CA SER A 24 36.27 15.03 15.97
C SER A 24 35.81 15.07 14.51
N ARG A 25 36.72 14.89 13.54
CA ARG A 25 36.39 14.93 12.10
C ARG A 25 35.69 13.67 11.56
N GLY A 26 35.66 12.55 12.32
CA GLY A 26 35.13 11.26 11.86
C GLY A 26 33.61 11.03 12.03
N LYS A 27 32.91 11.80 12.88
CA LYS A 27 31.53 11.45 13.31
C LYS A 27 30.38 12.10 12.53
N GLY A 28 30.65 13.04 11.62
CA GLY A 28 29.60 13.85 10.96
C GLY A 28 29.06 13.34 9.62
N ARG A 29 29.83 12.55 8.86
CA ARG A 29 29.54 12.29 7.43
C ARG A 29 28.56 11.13 7.18
N SER A 30 28.47 10.17 8.10
CA SER A 30 27.66 8.95 7.94
C SER A 30 26.14 9.19 8.02
N LYS A 31 25.69 10.10 8.90
CA LYS A 31 24.26 10.37 9.14
C LYS A 31 23.53 11.00 7.94
N HIS A 32 24.24 11.71 7.08
CA HIS A 32 23.63 12.36 5.91
C HIS A 32 23.40 11.39 4.74
N LEU A 33 24.27 10.38 4.59
CA LEU A 33 24.17 9.38 3.52
C LEU A 33 23.02 8.41 3.77
N THR A 34 22.86 7.95 5.01
CA THR A 34 21.75 7.05 5.39
C THR A 34 20.39 7.72 5.25
N ARG A 35 20.28 9.01 5.61
CA ARG A 35 19.04 9.80 5.44
C ARG A 35 18.64 9.97 3.97
N ARG A 36 19.60 10.21 3.06
CA ARG A 36 19.30 10.34 1.61
C ARG A 36 18.85 9.01 0.99
N LEU A 37 19.44 7.89 1.42
CA LEU A 37 19.07 6.57 0.92
C LEU A 37 17.67 6.14 1.40
N ALA A 38 17.30 6.47 2.64
CA ALA A 38 15.95 6.24 3.15
C ALA A 38 14.88 7.01 2.34
N GLN A 39 15.10 8.31 2.10
CA GLN A 39 14.18 9.14 1.30
C GLN A 39 14.02 8.64 -0.15
N ARG A 40 15.09 8.12 -0.77
CA ARG A 40 15.01 7.56 -2.12
C ARG A 40 14.21 6.25 -2.18
N ARG A 41 14.23 5.46 -1.11
CA ARG A 41 13.48 4.20 -1.03
C ARG A 41 11.97 4.44 -0.88
N GLU A 42 11.59 5.45 -0.10
CA GLU A 42 10.19 5.84 0.07
C GLU A 42 9.57 6.35 -1.24
N THR A 43 10.26 7.25 -1.95
CA THR A 43 9.79 7.78 -3.25
C THR A 43 9.59 6.70 -4.31
N LEU A 44 10.50 5.73 -4.41
CA LEU A 44 10.36 4.59 -5.34
C LEU A 44 9.19 3.66 -4.96
N SER A 45 8.95 3.45 -3.67
CA SER A 45 7.82 2.65 -3.19
C SER A 45 6.46 3.32 -3.41
N ALA A 46 6.41 4.64 -3.31
CA ALA A 46 5.21 5.43 -3.59
C ALA A 46 4.88 5.41 -5.09
N ALA A 47 5.90 5.55 -5.95
CA ALA A 47 5.75 5.45 -7.41
C ALA A 47 5.23 4.06 -7.85
N LYS A 48 5.69 2.97 -7.21
CA LYS A 48 5.15 1.61 -7.50
C LYS A 48 3.72 1.37 -7.01
N ARG A 49 3.22 2.19 -6.07
CA ARG A 49 1.85 2.08 -5.51
C ARG A 49 0.86 3.06 -6.15
N ALA A 50 1.31 3.91 -7.06
CA ALA A 50 0.41 4.75 -7.84
C ALA A 50 -0.46 3.83 -8.71
N LYS A 51 -1.73 3.69 -8.29
CA LYS A 51 -2.75 3.00 -9.08
C LYS A 51 -2.88 3.74 -10.40
N ALA A 52 -2.74 3.03 -11.52
CA ALA A 52 -2.89 3.63 -12.84
C ALA A 52 -4.17 4.47 -12.89
N PRO A 53 -4.11 5.72 -13.37
CA PRO A 53 -5.32 6.52 -13.57
C PRO A 53 -6.24 5.71 -14.47
N SER A 54 -7.48 5.46 -14.02
CA SER A 54 -8.49 4.86 -14.86
C SER A 54 -8.88 5.90 -15.90
N GLU A 55 -8.16 5.95 -17.00
CA GLU A 55 -8.39 6.83 -18.13
C GLU A 55 -9.61 6.34 -18.90
N GLY A 56 -10.79 6.79 -18.47
CA GLY A 56 -12.01 6.65 -19.24
C GLY A 56 -13.26 6.66 -18.37
N PRO A 57 -14.41 7.17 -18.87
CA PRO A 57 -15.70 6.79 -18.30
C PRO A 57 -15.75 5.26 -18.26
N ASP A 58 -16.11 4.68 -17.11
CA ASP A 58 -16.31 3.23 -16.95
C ASP A 58 -17.47 2.76 -17.85
N LEU A 59 -17.20 2.59 -19.14
CA LEU A 59 -18.25 2.31 -20.13
C LEU A 59 -18.82 0.90 -19.94
N PHE A 60 -18.07 -0.03 -19.34
CA PHE A 60 -18.54 -1.39 -19.13
C PHE A 60 -17.80 -2.03 -17.94
N ARG A 61 -18.55 -2.51 -16.93
CA ARG A 61 -17.97 -3.21 -15.78
C ARG A 61 -18.30 -4.70 -15.75
N GLY A 62 -19.17 -5.16 -16.63
CA GLY A 62 -19.65 -6.53 -16.65
C GLY A 62 -21.04 -6.68 -17.23
N ALA A 63 -21.62 -7.87 -17.08
CA ALA A 63 -22.96 -8.18 -17.56
C ALA A 63 -23.84 -8.77 -16.46
N MET A 64 -25.14 -8.55 -16.57
CA MET A 64 -26.17 -9.14 -15.72
C MET A 64 -27.06 -10.04 -16.58
N LEU A 65 -27.38 -11.22 -16.04
CA LEU A 65 -28.30 -12.15 -16.68
C LEU A 65 -29.75 -11.76 -16.35
N PHE A 66 -30.55 -11.52 -17.38
CA PHE A 66 -32.00 -11.35 -17.26
C PHE A 66 -32.69 -12.58 -17.86
N PRO A 67 -33.26 -13.47 -17.03
CA PRO A 67 -34.07 -14.55 -17.53
C PRO A 67 -35.30 -14.00 -18.25
N GLN A 68 -35.54 -14.49 -19.46
CA GLN A 68 -36.80 -14.27 -20.17
C GLN A 68 -37.94 -15.08 -19.52
N LYS A 69 -39.18 -14.86 -19.96
CA LYS A 69 -40.37 -15.56 -19.44
C LYS A 69 -40.23 -17.08 -19.46
N GLU A 70 -39.46 -17.58 -20.42
CA GLU A 70 -39.13 -18.98 -20.59
C GLU A 70 -37.62 -19.25 -20.41
N ALA A 71 -37.06 -18.92 -19.24
CA ALA A 71 -35.67 -19.26 -18.95
C ALA A 71 -35.53 -20.72 -18.47
N CYS A 72 -34.43 -21.37 -18.83
CA CYS A 72 -34.02 -22.65 -18.21
C CYS A 72 -33.78 -22.50 -16.71
N GLU A 73 -33.90 -23.60 -15.96
CA GLU A 73 -33.73 -23.61 -14.50
C GLU A 73 -32.34 -23.07 -14.08
N ALA A 74 -31.30 -23.41 -14.86
CA ALA A 74 -29.94 -22.92 -14.62
C ALA A 74 -29.86 -21.39 -14.67
N ILE A 75 -30.47 -20.73 -15.65
CA ILE A 75 -30.46 -19.26 -15.76
C ILE A 75 -31.38 -18.62 -14.73
N ALA A 76 -32.50 -19.27 -14.37
CA ALA A 76 -33.37 -18.80 -13.31
C ALA A 76 -32.63 -18.67 -11.97
N LYS A 77 -31.72 -19.61 -11.66
CA LYS A 77 -30.84 -19.56 -10.47
C LYS A 77 -29.82 -18.43 -10.52
N LEU A 78 -29.40 -18.00 -11.71
CA LEU A 78 -28.42 -16.93 -11.91
C LEU A 78 -29.07 -15.54 -12.05
N ARG A 79 -30.38 -15.43 -11.87
CA ARG A 79 -31.13 -14.16 -11.97
C ARG A 79 -30.58 -13.12 -10.99
N GLY A 80 -30.31 -11.92 -11.50
CA GLY A 80 -29.86 -10.78 -10.69
C GLY A 80 -28.38 -10.82 -10.29
N HIS A 81 -27.65 -11.89 -10.66
CA HIS A 81 -26.20 -11.91 -10.51
C HIS A 81 -25.53 -11.01 -11.55
N THR A 82 -24.55 -10.23 -11.09
CA THR A 82 -23.69 -9.39 -11.94
C THR A 82 -22.32 -10.03 -12.02
N TYR A 83 -21.83 -10.24 -13.23
CA TYR A 83 -20.52 -10.82 -13.49
C TYR A 83 -19.57 -9.72 -13.93
N ALA A 84 -18.35 -9.73 -13.37
CA ALA A 84 -17.25 -8.94 -13.93
C ALA A 84 -16.92 -9.45 -15.34
N ASP A 85 -16.42 -8.57 -16.20
CA ASP A 85 -16.12 -8.87 -17.62
C ASP A 85 -15.33 -10.19 -17.81
N ALA A 86 -14.26 -10.37 -17.04
CA ALA A 86 -13.43 -11.58 -17.07
C ALA A 86 -14.13 -12.87 -16.59
N ARG A 87 -15.31 -12.78 -16.00
CA ARG A 87 -16.09 -13.89 -15.43
C ARG A 87 -17.50 -13.99 -16.01
N ILE A 88 -17.77 -13.33 -17.13
CA ILE A 88 -19.07 -13.43 -17.81
C ILE A 88 -19.23 -14.88 -18.29
N PRO A 89 -20.29 -15.60 -17.88
CA PRO A 89 -20.55 -16.94 -18.38
C PRO A 89 -20.90 -16.86 -19.88
N LYS A 90 -20.40 -17.81 -20.67
CA LYS A 90 -20.85 -17.95 -22.06
C LYS A 90 -22.29 -18.46 -22.05
N ILE A 91 -23.11 -17.92 -22.96
CA ILE A 91 -24.46 -18.46 -23.23
C ILE A 91 -24.32 -19.46 -24.38
N PRO A 92 -24.97 -20.65 -24.31
CA PRO A 92 -25.80 -21.15 -23.20
C PRO A 92 -24.98 -21.50 -21.95
N VAL A 93 -25.56 -21.27 -20.77
CA VAL A 93 -24.91 -21.59 -19.49
C VAL A 93 -24.78 -23.11 -19.32
N PRO A 94 -23.74 -23.59 -18.60
CA PRO A 94 -23.63 -25.02 -18.30
C PRO A 94 -24.85 -25.48 -17.51
N GLY A 95 -25.49 -26.56 -17.98
CA GLY A 95 -26.74 -27.08 -17.40
C GLY A 95 -28.01 -26.45 -17.96
N CYS A 96 -27.94 -25.74 -19.09
CA CYS A 96 -29.13 -25.38 -19.85
C CYS A 96 -29.79 -26.65 -20.44
N ASP A 97 -31.07 -26.83 -20.16
CA ASP A 97 -31.91 -27.97 -20.55
C ASP A 97 -32.65 -27.74 -21.89
N ARG A 98 -32.49 -26.58 -22.51
CA ARG A 98 -33.18 -26.20 -23.75
C ARG A 98 -32.32 -26.41 -24.99
N GLU A 99 -32.95 -26.86 -26.07
CA GLU A 99 -32.32 -26.99 -27.39
C GLU A 99 -31.92 -25.63 -27.98
N SER A 100 -32.75 -24.59 -27.78
CA SER A 100 -32.48 -23.20 -28.15
C SER A 100 -32.66 -22.27 -26.94
N CYS A 101 -31.58 -21.58 -26.54
CA CYS A 101 -31.58 -20.67 -25.40
C CYS A 101 -31.68 -19.20 -25.85
N ASP A 102 -32.83 -18.55 -25.61
CA ASP A 102 -33.07 -17.15 -25.97
C ASP A 102 -32.68 -16.15 -24.86
N CYS A 103 -31.89 -16.59 -23.87
CA CYS A 103 -31.47 -15.72 -22.78
C CYS A 103 -30.42 -14.71 -23.24
N GLN A 104 -30.46 -13.51 -22.67
CA GLN A 104 -29.56 -12.42 -23.05
C GLN A 104 -28.76 -11.91 -21.84
N LEU A 105 -27.49 -11.60 -22.10
CA LEU A 105 -26.62 -10.88 -21.17
C LEU A 105 -26.82 -9.39 -21.39
N HIS A 106 -27.31 -8.69 -20.38
CA HIS A 106 -27.45 -7.24 -20.46
C HIS A 106 -26.17 -6.59 -19.95
N PRO A 107 -25.58 -5.67 -20.72
CA PRO A 107 -24.40 -4.97 -20.27
C PRO A 107 -24.72 -4.08 -19.07
N VAL A 108 -23.93 -4.19 -18.00
CA VAL A 108 -24.02 -3.32 -16.84
C VAL A 108 -22.95 -2.24 -16.94
N THR A 109 -23.42 -1.03 -17.25
CA THR A 109 -22.58 0.15 -17.26
C THR A 109 -22.22 0.57 -15.83
N GLY A 110 -21.01 1.08 -15.65
CA GLY A 110 -20.60 1.61 -14.36
C GLY A 110 -21.46 2.81 -14.00
N ARG A 111 -22.15 2.77 -12.85
CA ARG A 111 -22.89 3.96 -12.33
C ARG A 111 -21.96 5.11 -11.92
N ARG A 112 -20.65 4.87 -11.87
CA ARG A 112 -19.66 5.88 -11.45
C ARG A 112 -19.26 6.71 -12.65
N ARG A 113 -19.60 8.00 -12.59
CA ARG A 113 -19.20 9.00 -13.60
C ARG A 113 -17.84 9.64 -13.31
N GLY A 114 -17.15 9.23 -12.23
CA GLY A 114 -15.89 9.85 -11.84
C GLY A 114 -15.27 9.24 -10.57
N PRO A 115 -14.13 9.80 -10.14
CA PRO A 115 -13.44 9.34 -8.94
C PRO A 115 -14.30 9.54 -7.69
N ARG A 116 -14.27 8.58 -6.75
CA ARG A 116 -15.01 8.68 -5.47
C ARG A 116 -14.58 9.91 -4.66
N ARG A 117 -13.33 10.35 -4.83
CA ARG A 117 -12.76 11.52 -4.17
C ARG A 117 -12.11 12.37 -5.24
N VAL A 118 -12.61 13.58 -5.39
CA VAL A 118 -12.03 14.61 -6.28
C VAL A 118 -10.94 15.39 -5.54
N THR A 119 -11.08 15.50 -4.22
CA THR A 119 -10.17 16.28 -3.37
C THR A 119 -9.12 15.38 -2.72
N THR A 120 -7.89 15.88 -2.64
CA THR A 120 -6.79 15.29 -1.87
C THR A 120 -7.25 15.03 -0.42
N ASP A 121 -6.86 13.88 0.12
CA ASP A 121 -7.30 13.44 1.45
C ASP A 121 -6.76 14.41 2.52
N ARG A 122 -7.66 15.16 3.19
CA ARG A 122 -7.32 16.03 4.33
C ARG A 122 -6.70 15.28 5.51
N ARG A 123 -6.69 13.94 5.50
CA ARG A 123 -5.99 13.15 6.51
C ARG A 123 -4.51 13.45 6.56
N ASP A 124 -3.90 13.93 5.48
CA ASP A 124 -2.50 14.36 5.51
C ASP A 124 -2.31 15.60 6.41
N ASP A 125 -3.31 16.49 6.49
CA ASP A 125 -3.31 17.65 7.40
C ASP A 125 -3.58 17.26 8.86
N VAL A 126 -4.34 16.19 9.07
CA VAL A 126 -4.74 15.72 10.42
C VAL A 126 -3.76 14.68 10.97
N ARG A 127 -2.80 14.19 10.17
CA ARG A 127 -1.78 13.25 10.64
C ARG A 127 -0.84 14.00 11.59
N PHE A 128 -1.06 13.81 12.88
CA PHE A 128 -0.18 14.32 13.93
C PHE A 128 1.27 13.91 13.59
N LYS A 129 2.20 14.87 13.61
CA LYS A 129 3.63 14.64 13.35
C LYS A 129 4.23 13.64 14.35
N ASP A 130 3.67 13.61 15.56
CA ASP A 130 4.02 12.65 16.59
C ASP A 130 3.12 11.43 16.48
N ASP A 131 3.72 10.28 16.16
CA ASP A 131 3.03 9.01 16.19
C ASP A 131 2.61 8.71 17.63
N ARG A 132 1.30 8.84 17.91
CA ARG A 132 0.75 8.48 19.23
C ARG A 132 0.78 6.97 19.48
N ARG A 133 1.18 6.16 18.49
CA ARG A 133 1.57 4.76 18.70
C ARG A 133 2.96 4.75 19.35
N LYS A 134 3.05 5.23 20.60
CA LYS A 134 4.05 4.66 21.52
C LYS A 134 3.78 3.16 21.52
N GLY A 135 4.78 2.34 21.24
CA GLY A 135 4.68 0.91 20.95
C GLY A 135 4.11 0.01 22.06
N ASP A 136 3.24 0.52 22.94
CA ASP A 136 2.32 -0.28 23.73
C ASP A 136 1.25 -0.84 22.80
N ASP A 137 1.48 -2.06 22.32
CA ASP A 137 0.40 -2.84 21.75
C ASP A 137 -0.58 -3.18 22.88
N ARG A 138 -1.77 -2.57 22.86
CA ARG A 138 -2.83 -2.87 23.83
C ARG A 138 -3.32 -4.32 23.78
N ARG A 139 -2.81 -5.12 22.85
CA ARG A 139 -3.13 -6.54 22.67
C ARG A 139 -2.05 -7.47 23.22
N GLU A 140 -0.97 -6.96 23.80
CA GLU A 140 -0.03 -7.82 24.54
C GLU A 140 -0.79 -8.55 25.66
N GLY A 141 -0.79 -9.89 25.59
CA GLY A 141 -1.44 -10.77 26.56
C GLY A 141 -2.87 -11.22 26.22
N ALA A 142 -3.50 -10.68 25.17
CA ALA A 142 -4.83 -11.10 24.73
C ALA A 142 -4.74 -11.93 23.44
N ASP A 143 -4.15 -13.12 23.52
CA ASP A 143 -4.23 -14.13 22.45
C ASP A 143 -5.65 -14.72 22.41
N ALA A 144 -6.62 -13.92 21.97
CA ALA A 144 -8.01 -14.34 21.77
C ALA A 144 -8.15 -15.46 20.71
N TRP A 145 -7.07 -15.82 20.03
CA TRP A 145 -7.02 -16.87 19.00
C TRP A 145 -6.42 -18.20 19.49
N ASN A 146 -5.90 -18.28 20.73
CA ASN A 146 -5.32 -19.50 21.30
C ASN A 146 -6.27 -20.25 22.26
N GLN A 147 -7.56 -19.91 22.31
CA GLN A 147 -8.53 -20.74 23.02
C GLN A 147 -8.75 -22.01 22.19
N ARG A 148 -8.07 -23.10 22.58
CA ARG A 148 -8.41 -24.44 22.13
C ARG A 148 -9.90 -24.66 22.39
N ILE A 149 -10.63 -24.96 21.32
CA ILE A 149 -11.97 -25.53 21.42
C ILE A 149 -11.73 -26.98 21.82
N ASP A 150 -11.89 -27.25 23.12
CA ASP A 150 -12.00 -28.62 23.65
C ASP A 150 -13.43 -29.14 23.44
#